data_AF-A0A101HTY8-F1
#
_entry.id   AF-A0A101HTY8-F1
#
_cell.length_a   1.000
_cell.length_b   1.000
_cell.length_c   1.000
_cell.angle_alpha   90.00
_cell.angle_beta   90.00
_cell.angle_gamma   90.00
#
_symmetry.space_group_name_H-M   'P 1'
#
loop_
_entity.id
_entity.type
_entity.pdbx_description
1 polymer ?
#
loop_
_entity_poly.entity_id
_entity_poly.type
_entity_poly.pdbx_seq_one_letter_code
_entity_poly.pdbx_strand_id
1 'polypeptide(L)'
;MKVPYNWLRDYVEVELSPQELAERLTMVGLEVGAVTIFAPLGEKIVAGRIEGLRKHPNASNLQLVNVHLGTGSLEVVCGAKNIKKGDMVPVALTGSVLPDGKVIKQAEIRGVSSSGMLCSAGELGLEIAEEEEGIMLLDIKCSPGEKLTDLLPFNEPVLEVDLTPNRGDCLGMLGIAREVAAITGKKIVLPPDAVEEGGEDIEKLGSVEILAPDLCYRYTARIMEGITIKPSPLKMQLRLLSVGIRSISNLVDVTNYVMWE
;
A
#
# COMPACT_ATOMS: atom_id res chain seq x y z
N MET A 1 -16.71 -3.48 8.18
CA MET A 1 -15.31 -3.01 8.34
C MET A 1 -14.40 -3.95 7.55
N LYS A 2 -13.38 -3.43 6.86
CA LYS A 2 -12.40 -4.24 6.12
C LYS A 2 -11.15 -4.51 6.96
N VAL A 3 -10.72 -5.76 7.00
CA VAL A 3 -9.57 -6.24 7.77
C VAL A 3 -8.61 -7.01 6.85
N PRO A 4 -7.60 -6.32 6.28
CA PRO A 4 -6.56 -6.96 5.49
C PRO A 4 -5.74 -7.94 6.34
N TYR A 5 -5.68 -9.19 5.89
CA TYR A 5 -5.19 -10.32 6.66
C TYR A 5 -3.69 -10.21 6.97
N ASN A 6 -2.87 -9.75 6.03
CA ASN A 6 -1.43 -9.62 6.25
C ASN A 6 -1.11 -8.40 7.14
N TRP A 7 -1.88 -7.32 7.01
CA TRP A 7 -1.75 -6.18 7.93
C TRP A 7 -2.16 -6.56 9.36
N LEU A 8 -3.22 -7.34 9.56
CA LEU A 8 -3.59 -7.85 10.89
C LEU A 8 -2.43 -8.60 11.57
N ARG A 9 -1.60 -9.30 10.80
CA ARG A 9 -0.45 -10.06 11.31
C ARG A 9 0.67 -9.19 11.89
N ASP A 10 0.67 -7.88 11.63
CA ASP A 10 1.57 -6.95 12.31
C ASP A 10 1.25 -6.85 13.81
N TYR A 11 -0.01 -7.09 14.21
CA TYR A 11 -0.49 -6.90 15.57
C TYR A 11 -0.78 -8.21 16.30
N VAL A 12 -0.98 -9.32 15.60
CA VAL A 12 -1.21 -10.62 16.23
C VAL A 12 -0.72 -11.75 15.34
N GLU A 13 -0.09 -12.76 15.92
CA GLU A 13 0.29 -13.94 15.16
C GLU A 13 -0.97 -14.70 14.71
N VAL A 14 -1.10 -14.93 13.41
CA VAL A 14 -2.19 -15.73 12.83
C VAL A 14 -1.60 -16.87 12.00
N GLU A 15 -1.94 -18.09 12.38
CA GLU A 15 -1.58 -19.35 11.70
C GLU A 15 -2.73 -19.94 10.88
N LEU A 16 -3.96 -19.53 11.19
CA LEU A 16 -5.18 -19.95 10.51
C LEU A 16 -5.19 -19.43 9.06
N SER A 17 -5.86 -20.13 8.15
CA SER A 17 -6.17 -19.53 6.86
C SER A 17 -7.16 -18.35 7.01
N PRO A 18 -7.25 -17.43 6.04
CA PRO A 18 -8.22 -16.35 6.08
C PRO A 18 -9.67 -16.83 6.26
N GLN A 19 -10.03 -17.96 5.64
CA GLN A 19 -11.37 -18.57 5.75
C GLN A 19 -11.62 -19.13 7.16
N GLU A 20 -10.67 -19.88 7.72
CA GLU A 20 -10.80 -20.40 9.09
C GLU A 20 -10.87 -19.27 10.13
N LEU A 21 -10.10 -18.19 9.92
CA LEU A 21 -10.19 -17.02 10.77
C LEU A 21 -11.56 -16.36 10.69
N ALA A 22 -12.11 -16.20 9.48
CA ALA A 22 -13.43 -15.63 9.25
C ALA A 22 -14.54 -16.43 9.97
N GLU A 23 -14.48 -17.76 9.88
CA GLU A 23 -15.41 -18.65 10.60
C GLU A 23 -15.31 -18.46 12.11
N ARG A 24 -14.09 -18.42 12.68
CA ARG A 24 -13.90 -18.26 14.12
C ARG A 24 -14.34 -16.90 14.64
N LEU A 25 -14.08 -15.82 13.89
CA LEU A 25 -14.56 -14.48 14.22
C LEU A 25 -16.10 -14.45 14.24
N THR A 26 -16.73 -15.07 13.25
CA THR A 26 -18.19 -15.17 13.17
C THR A 26 -18.77 -15.90 14.39
N MET A 27 -18.13 -17.00 14.84
CA MET A 27 -18.56 -17.76 16.00
C MET A 27 -18.49 -16.99 17.34
N VAL A 28 -17.69 -15.93 17.43
CA VAL A 28 -17.61 -15.06 18.61
C VAL A 28 -18.44 -13.76 18.46
N GLY A 29 -19.27 -13.66 17.42
CA GLY A 29 -20.18 -12.54 17.20
C GLY A 29 -19.60 -11.41 16.35
N LEU A 30 -18.50 -11.66 15.63
CA LEU A 30 -17.93 -10.77 14.62
C LEU A 30 -18.16 -11.39 13.25
N GLU A 31 -19.39 -11.27 12.74
CA GLU A 31 -19.79 -11.87 11.46
C GLU A 31 -18.88 -11.39 10.32
N VAL A 32 -18.32 -12.33 9.57
CA VAL A 32 -17.51 -12.04 8.38
C VAL A 32 -18.33 -12.37 7.14
N GLY A 33 -18.88 -11.34 6.49
CA GLY A 33 -19.77 -11.50 5.34
C GLY A 33 -19.04 -11.96 4.08
N ALA A 34 -17.77 -11.58 3.92
CA ALA A 34 -16.96 -11.97 2.78
C ALA A 34 -15.45 -12.00 3.09
N VAL A 35 -14.73 -12.83 2.35
CA VAL A 35 -13.27 -12.76 2.22
C VAL A 35 -12.96 -12.44 0.76
N THR A 36 -12.51 -11.22 0.49
CA THR A 36 -12.17 -10.73 -0.85
C THR A 36 -10.67 -10.68 -1.05
N ILE A 37 -10.21 -10.54 -2.29
CA ILE A 37 -8.79 -10.37 -2.62
C ILE A 37 -8.56 -8.93 -3.05
N PHE A 38 -7.72 -8.21 -2.32
CA PHE A 38 -7.30 -6.87 -2.69
C PHE A 38 -6.24 -6.92 -3.81
N ALA A 39 -6.42 -6.04 -4.80
CA ALA A 39 -5.52 -5.84 -5.93
C ALA A 39 -4.99 -7.16 -6.53
N PRO A 40 -5.85 -7.99 -7.15
CA PRO A 40 -5.44 -9.26 -7.72
C PRO A 40 -4.39 -9.03 -8.83
N LEU A 41 -3.25 -9.71 -8.72
CA LEU A 41 -2.10 -9.51 -9.60
C LEU A 41 -1.43 -10.83 -9.97
N GLY A 42 -1.06 -10.97 -11.24
CA GLY A 42 -0.35 -12.15 -11.74
C GLY A 42 1.13 -12.18 -11.35
N GLU A 43 1.70 -13.38 -11.22
CA GLU A 43 3.08 -13.59 -10.73
C GLU A 43 4.19 -13.06 -11.66
N LYS A 44 3.85 -12.76 -12.93
CA LYS A 44 4.80 -12.27 -13.94
C LYS A 44 4.98 -10.74 -13.90
N ILE A 45 4.55 -10.11 -12.81
CA ILE A 45 4.76 -8.69 -12.56
C ILE A 45 5.77 -8.60 -11.42
N VAL A 46 6.96 -8.09 -11.75
CA VAL A 46 8.15 -8.15 -10.89
C VAL A 46 8.76 -6.77 -10.72
N ALA A 47 9.57 -6.58 -9.68
CA ALA A 47 10.35 -5.37 -9.48
C ALA A 47 11.55 -5.36 -10.43
N GLY A 48 11.79 -4.26 -11.13
CA GLY A 48 12.92 -4.08 -12.02
C GLY A 48 13.68 -2.79 -11.71
N ARG A 49 15.00 -2.82 -11.90
CA ARG A 49 15.86 -1.63 -11.71
C ARG A 49 16.24 -1.02 -13.05
N ILE A 50 16.02 0.28 -13.22
CA ILE A 50 16.40 0.97 -14.45
C ILE A 50 17.92 1.16 -14.52
N GLU A 51 18.58 0.55 -15.50
CA GLU A 51 20.04 0.65 -15.70
C GLU A 51 20.43 1.78 -16.64
N GLY A 52 19.55 2.16 -17.57
CA GLY A 52 19.81 3.22 -18.52
C GLY A 52 18.59 3.62 -19.34
N LEU A 53 18.59 4.88 -19.79
CA LEU A 53 17.56 5.45 -20.64
C LEU A 53 18.22 6.05 -21.89
N ARG A 54 17.63 5.80 -23.07
CA ARG A 54 18.07 6.37 -24.35
C ARG A 54 16.87 6.87 -25.14
N LYS A 55 17.04 7.94 -25.91
CA LYS A 55 15.96 8.43 -26.78
C LYS A 55 15.62 7.37 -27.84
N HIS A 56 14.34 7.23 -28.13
CA HIS A 56 13.90 6.33 -29.19
C HIS A 56 14.34 6.87 -30.56
N PRO A 57 14.97 6.06 -31.44
CA PRO A 57 15.54 6.54 -32.71
C PRO A 57 14.47 7.11 -33.66
N ASN A 58 13.28 6.51 -33.65
CA ASN A 58 12.17 6.85 -34.57
C ASN A 58 10.99 7.57 -33.90
N ALA A 59 11.15 8.08 -32.67
CA ALA A 59 10.06 8.73 -31.93
C ALA A 59 10.55 9.75 -30.89
N SER A 60 10.12 11.01 -30.99
CA SER A 60 10.54 12.08 -30.07
C SER A 60 9.95 11.96 -28.66
N ASN A 61 8.79 11.32 -28.53
CA ASN A 61 8.04 11.23 -27.27
C ASN A 61 8.25 9.89 -26.54
N LEU A 62 9.12 9.01 -27.06
CA LEU A 62 9.39 7.70 -26.47
C LEU A 62 10.87 7.57 -26.13
N GLN A 63 11.15 6.68 -25.19
CA GLN A 63 12.49 6.31 -24.78
C GLN A 63 12.63 4.80 -24.66
N LEU A 64 13.84 4.32 -24.88
CA LEU A 64 14.27 2.96 -24.63
C LEU A 64 14.82 2.90 -23.22
N VAL A 65 14.25 2.03 -22.40
CA VAL A 65 14.62 1.83 -21.01
C VAL A 65 15.19 0.43 -20.87
N ASN A 66 16.44 0.34 -20.43
CA ASN A 66 17.07 -0.92 -20.05
C ASN A 66 16.79 -1.17 -18.58
N VAL A 67 16.22 -2.33 -18.27
CA VAL A 67 15.74 -2.69 -16.93
C VAL A 67 16.35 -4.02 -16.53
N HIS A 68 17.04 -4.05 -15.40
CA HIS A 68 17.58 -5.28 -14.80
C HIS A 68 16.52 -5.99 -13.97
N LEU A 69 16.49 -7.32 -14.05
CA LEU A 69 15.58 -8.24 -13.34
C LEU A 69 16.33 -9.24 -12.44
N GLY A 70 17.60 -9.00 -12.13
CA GLY A 70 18.42 -9.90 -11.29
C GLY A 70 19.12 -10.99 -12.09
N THR A 71 18.39 -11.76 -12.90
CA THR A 71 18.96 -12.84 -13.75
C THR A 71 19.17 -12.45 -15.21
N GLY A 72 18.87 -11.19 -15.56
CA GLY A 72 19.03 -10.64 -16.90
C GLY A 72 18.54 -9.19 -16.97
N SER A 73 18.54 -8.63 -18.17
CA SER A 73 17.97 -7.31 -18.43
C SER A 73 17.02 -7.36 -19.63
N LEU A 74 16.01 -6.50 -19.63
CA LEU A 74 15.09 -6.30 -20.75
C LEU A 74 15.20 -4.87 -21.28
N GLU A 75 14.83 -4.69 -22.55
CA GLU A 75 14.62 -3.37 -23.12
C GLU A 75 13.13 -3.14 -23.34
N VAL A 76 12.62 -2.01 -22.83
CA VAL A 76 11.22 -1.60 -22.92
C VAL A 76 11.15 -0.24 -23.59
N VAL A 77 10.18 -0.04 -24.47
CA VAL A 77 9.82 1.28 -24.97
C VAL A 77 8.83 1.92 -23.99
N CYS A 78 9.19 3.05 -23.39
CA CYS A 78 8.37 3.78 -22.43
C CYS A 78 8.16 5.24 -22.87
N GLY A 79 6.97 5.79 -22.63
CA GLY A 79 6.66 7.20 -22.88
C GLY A 79 6.70 8.09 -21.64
N ALA A 80 6.68 7.50 -20.44
CA ALA A 80 6.68 8.25 -19.19
C ALA A 80 8.01 8.95 -18.95
N LYS A 81 7.97 10.12 -18.31
CA LYS A 81 9.15 10.97 -18.07
C LYS A 81 9.58 11.04 -16.61
N ASN A 82 8.77 10.51 -15.70
CA ASN A 82 8.98 10.50 -14.25
C ASN A 82 9.99 9.42 -13.78
N ILE A 83 10.79 8.86 -14.70
CA ILE A 83 11.73 7.76 -14.44
C ILE A 83 13.18 8.17 -14.72
N LYS A 84 14.11 7.66 -13.91
CA LYS A 84 15.55 7.88 -14.05
C LYS A 84 16.34 6.60 -13.75
N LYS A 85 17.63 6.62 -14.11
CA LYS A 85 18.55 5.52 -13.82
C LYS A 85 18.64 5.29 -12.31
N GLY A 86 18.50 4.04 -11.90
CA GLY A 86 18.53 3.60 -10.51
C GLY A 86 17.16 3.39 -9.89
N ASP A 87 16.07 3.90 -10.49
CA ASP A 87 14.73 3.70 -9.96
C ASP A 87 14.32 2.24 -9.98
N MET A 88 13.57 1.83 -8.96
CA MET A 88 12.86 0.55 -8.90
C MET A 88 11.42 0.76 -9.37
N VAL A 89 10.98 -0.08 -10.31
CA VAL A 89 9.67 0.04 -10.97
C VAL A 89 9.01 -1.32 -11.16
N PRO A 90 7.67 -1.40 -11.22
CA PRO A 90 6.97 -2.60 -11.61
C PRO A 90 7.15 -2.88 -13.10
N VAL A 91 7.47 -4.14 -13.43
CA VAL A 91 7.66 -4.62 -14.79
C VAL A 91 6.74 -5.78 -15.05
N ALA A 92 5.81 -5.61 -15.98
CA ALA A 92 5.00 -6.69 -16.51
C ALA A 92 5.77 -7.41 -17.63
N LEU A 93 6.14 -8.68 -17.37
CA LEU A 93 6.88 -9.50 -18.31
C LEU A 93 5.99 -10.04 -19.43
N THR A 94 6.57 -10.45 -20.55
CA THR A 94 5.83 -11.10 -21.65
C THR A 94 5.03 -12.32 -21.15
N GLY A 95 3.75 -12.37 -21.52
CA GLY A 95 2.78 -13.36 -21.10
C GLY A 95 2.17 -13.11 -19.72
N SER A 96 2.43 -11.95 -19.10
CA SER A 96 1.62 -11.46 -17.97
C SER A 96 0.26 -10.96 -18.46
N VAL A 97 -0.70 -10.93 -17.53
CA VAL A 97 -2.04 -10.38 -17.76
C VAL A 97 -2.23 -9.27 -16.73
N LEU A 98 -2.52 -8.06 -17.18
CA LEU A 98 -2.84 -6.93 -16.33
C LEU A 98 -4.28 -7.03 -15.79
N PRO A 99 -4.64 -6.29 -14.73
CA PRO A 99 -5.99 -6.27 -14.17
C PRO A 99 -7.10 -5.91 -15.16
N ASP A 100 -6.82 -5.13 -16.20
CA ASP A 100 -7.77 -4.81 -17.28
C ASP A 100 -7.97 -5.96 -18.30
N GLY A 101 -7.28 -7.09 -18.11
CA GLY A 101 -7.30 -8.26 -18.99
C GLY A 101 -6.29 -8.19 -20.14
N LYS A 102 -5.49 -7.12 -20.26
CA LYS A 102 -4.48 -6.96 -21.32
C LYS A 102 -3.36 -7.97 -21.12
N VAL A 103 -3.13 -8.78 -22.16
CA VAL A 103 -2.00 -9.72 -22.20
C VAL A 103 -0.76 -9.02 -22.75
N ILE A 104 0.31 -8.97 -21.96
CA ILE A 104 1.59 -8.40 -22.41
C ILE A 104 2.26 -9.34 -23.40
N LYS A 105 2.62 -8.82 -24.56
CA LYS A 105 3.34 -9.54 -25.61
C LYS A 105 4.57 -8.74 -26.00
N GLN A 106 5.59 -9.44 -26.49
CA GLN A 106 6.67 -8.77 -27.20
C GLN A 106 6.09 -8.09 -28.43
N ALA A 107 6.38 -6.81 -28.59
CA ALA A 107 5.84 -5.99 -29.67
C ALA A 107 6.95 -5.13 -30.27
N GLU A 108 6.83 -4.85 -31.56
CA GLU A 108 7.71 -3.90 -32.24
C GLU A 108 7.02 -2.53 -32.27
N ILE A 109 7.60 -1.55 -31.59
CA ILE A 109 7.07 -0.20 -31.50
C ILE A 109 7.99 0.69 -32.34
N ARG A 110 7.47 1.18 -33.48
CA ARG A 110 8.20 2.08 -34.40
C ARG A 110 9.59 1.56 -34.78
N GLY A 111 9.69 0.27 -35.06
CA GLY A 111 10.92 -0.39 -35.52
C GLY A 111 11.87 -0.86 -34.41
N VAL A 112 11.45 -0.78 -33.13
CA VAL A 112 12.24 -1.27 -32.00
C VAL A 112 11.43 -2.28 -31.19
N SER A 113 12.04 -3.42 -30.87
CA SER A 113 11.42 -4.47 -30.05
C SER A 113 11.30 -4.01 -28.59
N SER A 114 10.12 -4.19 -27.99
CA SER A 114 9.85 -3.98 -26.57
C SER A 114 9.43 -5.31 -25.94
N SER A 115 10.17 -5.76 -24.93
CA SER A 115 10.02 -7.10 -24.32
C SER A 115 9.39 -7.04 -22.93
N GLY A 116 8.26 -6.34 -22.81
CA GLY A 116 7.55 -6.13 -21.56
C GLY A 116 6.94 -4.74 -21.48
N MET A 117 6.52 -4.35 -20.29
CA MET A 117 5.93 -3.03 -20.02
C MET A 117 6.30 -2.58 -18.60
N LEU A 118 6.68 -1.31 -18.44
CA LEU A 118 6.73 -0.66 -17.14
C LEU A 118 5.31 -0.23 -16.78
N CYS A 119 4.86 -0.48 -15.55
CA CYS A 119 3.45 -0.25 -15.19
C CYS A 119 3.24 1.05 -14.40
N SER A 120 2.19 1.81 -14.77
CA SER A 120 1.62 2.83 -13.88
C SER A 120 0.80 2.18 -12.76
N ALA A 121 0.44 2.96 -11.74
CA ALA A 121 -0.45 2.48 -10.69
C ALA A 121 -1.83 2.09 -11.24
N GLY A 122 -2.39 2.92 -12.14
CA GLY A 122 -3.66 2.63 -12.80
C GLY A 122 -3.65 1.37 -13.65
N GLU A 123 -2.55 1.08 -14.36
CA GLU A 123 -2.38 -0.18 -15.09
C GLU A 123 -2.29 -1.41 -14.17
N LEU A 124 -1.90 -1.22 -12.91
CA LEU A 124 -1.96 -2.25 -11.87
C LEU A 124 -3.29 -2.26 -11.11
N GLY A 125 -4.28 -1.50 -11.56
CA GLY A 125 -5.61 -1.43 -10.93
C GLY A 125 -5.61 -0.71 -9.58
N LEU A 126 -4.64 0.19 -9.36
CA LEU A 126 -4.47 0.94 -8.11
C LEU A 126 -4.87 2.40 -8.30
N GLU A 127 -5.57 2.94 -7.30
CA GLU A 127 -5.86 4.37 -7.15
C GLU A 127 -5.05 4.93 -5.98
N ILE A 128 -3.88 5.49 -6.27
CA ILE A 128 -2.95 6.05 -5.28
C ILE A 128 -2.66 7.52 -5.57
N ALA A 129 -2.17 8.24 -4.56
CA ALA A 129 -1.68 9.60 -4.72
C ALA A 129 -0.26 9.57 -5.31
N GLU A 130 -0.07 10.30 -6.41
CA GLU A 130 1.21 10.43 -7.12
C GLU A 130 1.57 11.92 -7.28
N GLU A 131 2.86 12.24 -7.30
CA GLU A 131 3.33 13.61 -7.56
C GLU A 131 3.21 13.99 -9.05
N GLU A 132 3.45 13.02 -9.93
CA GLU A 132 3.39 13.16 -11.38
C GLU A 132 2.75 11.90 -11.98
N GLU A 133 1.92 12.08 -13.02
CA GLU A 133 1.41 10.94 -13.79
C GLU A 133 2.56 10.21 -14.50
N GLY A 134 2.60 8.88 -14.38
CA GLY A 134 3.61 8.09 -15.06
C GLY A 134 3.73 6.65 -14.55
N ILE A 135 4.97 6.14 -14.55
CA ILE A 135 5.27 4.81 -14.01
C ILE A 135 5.27 4.86 -12.49
N MET A 136 4.66 3.87 -11.85
CA MET A 136 4.67 3.76 -10.39
C MET A 136 6.10 3.50 -9.91
N LEU A 137 6.61 4.36 -9.02
CA LEU A 137 7.93 4.16 -8.41
C LEU A 137 7.82 3.32 -7.15
N LEU A 138 8.67 2.30 -7.02
CA LEU A 138 8.75 1.47 -5.82
C LEU A 138 9.68 2.16 -4.81
N ASP A 139 9.11 2.72 -3.75
CA ASP A 139 9.81 3.40 -2.65
C ASP A 139 10.23 2.45 -1.52
N ILE A 140 10.18 1.14 -1.79
CA ILE A 140 10.51 0.08 -0.85
C ILE A 140 11.86 -0.57 -1.18
N LYS A 141 12.52 -1.10 -0.16
CA LYS A 141 13.73 -1.89 -0.35
C LYS A 141 13.36 -3.23 -0.96
N CYS A 142 13.81 -3.47 -2.20
CA CYS A 142 13.59 -4.71 -2.93
C CYS A 142 14.74 -4.98 -3.91
N SER A 143 14.90 -6.25 -4.31
CA SER A 143 15.86 -6.67 -5.32
C SER A 143 15.18 -6.82 -6.68
N PRO A 144 15.91 -6.57 -7.77
CA PRO A 144 15.40 -6.85 -9.12
C PRO A 144 15.00 -8.32 -9.29
N GLY A 145 13.84 -8.55 -9.90
CA GLY A 145 13.26 -9.86 -10.16
C GLY A 145 12.30 -10.37 -9.08
N GLU A 146 12.23 -9.71 -7.92
CA GLU A 146 11.27 -10.08 -6.87
C GLU A 146 9.82 -9.84 -7.34
N LYS A 147 8.91 -10.77 -6.99
CA LYS A 147 7.49 -10.65 -7.36
C LYS A 147 6.87 -9.48 -6.61
N LEU A 148 6.03 -8.69 -7.28
CA LEU A 148 5.36 -7.57 -6.63
C LEU A 148 4.44 -8.01 -5.48
N THR A 149 3.85 -9.20 -5.60
CA THR A 149 2.98 -9.83 -4.60
C THR A 149 3.68 -10.18 -3.28
N ASP A 150 5.00 -10.31 -3.32
CA ASP A 150 5.79 -10.63 -2.12
C ASP A 150 6.25 -9.35 -1.41
N LEU A 151 6.25 -8.23 -2.13
CA LEU A 151 6.81 -6.94 -1.70
C LEU A 151 5.74 -5.97 -1.17
N LEU A 152 4.56 -6.00 -1.77
CA LEU A 152 3.45 -5.08 -1.55
C LEU A 152 2.16 -5.90 -1.36
N PRO A 153 1.10 -5.33 -0.75
CA PRO A 153 -0.13 -6.04 -0.41
C PRO A 153 -1.01 -6.44 -1.63
N PHE A 154 -0.44 -6.80 -2.77
CA PHE A 154 -1.19 -7.43 -3.85
C PHE A 154 -1.61 -8.84 -3.46
N ASN A 155 -2.75 -9.30 -4.00
CA ASN A 155 -3.35 -10.58 -3.65
C ASN A 155 -3.64 -10.75 -2.14
N GLU A 156 -3.73 -9.66 -1.37
CA GLU A 156 -3.99 -9.74 0.07
C GLU A 156 -5.45 -10.12 0.33
N PRO A 157 -5.72 -11.17 1.13
CA PRO A 157 -7.07 -11.46 1.60
C PRO A 157 -7.57 -10.36 2.52
N VAL A 158 -8.81 -9.90 2.31
CA VAL A 158 -9.47 -8.88 3.14
C VAL A 158 -10.75 -9.47 3.69
N LEU A 159 -10.86 -9.52 5.01
CA LEU A 159 -12.06 -9.95 5.71
C LEU A 159 -13.01 -8.76 5.85
N GLU A 160 -14.25 -8.92 5.41
CA GLU A 160 -15.30 -7.91 5.56
C GLU A 160 -16.17 -8.28 6.77
N VAL A 161 -15.91 -7.59 7.89
CA VAL A 161 -16.56 -7.82 9.19
C VAL A 161 -17.78 -6.91 9.35
N ASP A 162 -18.95 -7.50 9.53
CA ASP A 162 -20.19 -6.79 9.82
C ASP A 162 -20.33 -6.56 11.33
N LEU A 163 -19.90 -5.38 11.76
CA LEU A 163 -19.85 -5.01 13.17
C LEU A 163 -21.21 -4.57 13.69
N THR A 164 -21.60 -5.15 14.81
CA THR A 164 -22.75 -4.71 15.59
C THR A 164 -22.41 -3.43 16.38
N PRO A 165 -23.39 -2.54 16.67
CA PRO A 165 -23.12 -1.24 17.30
C PRO A 165 -22.48 -1.32 18.69
N ASN A 166 -22.62 -2.45 19.39
CA ASN A 166 -22.01 -2.68 20.71
C ASN A 166 -20.51 -3.02 20.62
N ARG A 167 -19.94 -3.22 19.44
CA ARG A 167 -18.53 -3.57 19.21
C ARG A 167 -17.70 -2.42 18.64
N GLY A 168 -17.88 -1.22 19.19
CA GLY A 168 -17.10 -0.05 18.79
C GLY A 168 -15.59 -0.22 19.02
N ASP A 169 -15.21 -1.08 19.97
CA ASP A 169 -13.83 -1.49 20.23
C ASP A 169 -13.17 -2.21 19.05
N CYS A 170 -13.97 -2.79 18.14
CA CYS A 170 -13.51 -3.51 16.95
C CYS A 170 -13.53 -2.66 15.68
N LEU A 171 -13.80 -1.36 15.75
CA LEU A 171 -13.73 -0.42 14.60
C LEU A 171 -12.27 -0.02 14.24
N GLY A 172 -11.32 -0.93 14.45
CA GLY A 172 -9.89 -0.74 14.21
C GLY A 172 -9.15 -2.08 14.29
N MET A 173 -7.96 -2.15 13.70
CA MET A 173 -7.17 -3.36 13.55
C MET A 173 -6.77 -3.96 14.90
N LEU A 174 -6.39 -3.12 15.86
CA LEU A 174 -6.04 -3.52 17.23
C LEU A 174 -7.22 -4.14 17.97
N GLY A 175 -8.45 -3.67 17.72
CA GLY A 175 -9.66 -4.28 18.27
C GLY A 175 -9.84 -5.71 17.80
N ILE A 176 -9.79 -5.90 16.48
CA ILE A 176 -9.86 -7.22 15.85
C ILE A 176 -8.68 -8.10 16.29
N ALA A 177 -7.47 -7.56 16.37
CA ALA A 177 -6.29 -8.29 16.81
C ALA A 177 -6.43 -8.83 18.24
N ARG A 178 -7.07 -8.08 19.16
CA ARG A 178 -7.37 -8.55 20.53
C ARG A 178 -8.34 -9.74 20.51
N GLU A 179 -9.35 -9.70 19.66
CA GLU A 179 -10.32 -10.80 19.50
C GLU A 179 -9.64 -12.04 18.94
N VAL A 180 -8.81 -11.88 17.91
CA VAL A 180 -8.02 -12.98 17.35
C VAL A 180 -7.05 -13.54 18.39
N ALA A 181 -6.39 -12.70 19.18
CA ALA A 181 -5.53 -13.13 20.27
C ALA A 181 -6.30 -13.94 21.32
N ALA A 182 -7.52 -13.52 21.67
CA ALA A 182 -8.39 -14.27 22.59
C ALA A 182 -8.83 -15.63 22.03
N ILE A 183 -9.15 -15.70 20.73
CA ILE A 183 -9.56 -16.94 20.03
C ILE A 183 -8.41 -17.95 19.93
N THR A 184 -7.21 -17.45 19.66
CA THR A 184 -6.03 -18.28 19.32
C THR A 184 -5.08 -18.51 20.49
N GLY A 185 -5.25 -17.78 21.59
CA GLY A 185 -4.33 -17.78 22.73
C GLY A 185 -2.99 -17.11 22.45
N LYS A 186 -2.88 -16.36 21.33
CA LYS A 186 -1.68 -15.61 20.96
C LYS A 186 -1.62 -14.26 21.71
N LYS A 187 -0.49 -13.57 21.58
CA LYS A 187 -0.31 -12.24 22.19
C LYS A 187 -0.43 -11.15 21.14
N ILE A 188 -1.00 -10.03 21.56
CA ILE A 188 -1.02 -8.82 20.75
C ILE A 188 0.35 -8.14 20.80
N VAL A 189 0.73 -7.55 19.67
CA VAL A 189 1.86 -6.64 19.50
C VAL A 189 1.26 -5.25 19.29
N LEU A 190 1.60 -4.32 20.19
CA LEU A 190 1.15 -2.94 20.07
C LEU A 190 2.14 -2.14 19.21
N PRO A 191 1.65 -1.15 18.43
CA PRO A 191 2.54 -0.21 17.76
C PRO A 191 3.37 0.56 18.79
N PRO A 192 4.57 1.04 18.41
CA PRO A 192 5.39 1.87 19.28
C PRO A 192 4.68 3.18 19.61
N ASP A 193 4.71 3.57 20.87
CA ASP A 193 4.09 4.79 21.41
C ASP A 193 5.12 5.86 21.81
N ALA A 194 6.41 5.54 21.71
CA ALA A 194 7.49 6.46 21.99
C ALA A 194 7.55 7.58 20.93
N VAL A 195 7.58 8.82 21.40
CA VAL A 195 7.73 10.00 20.55
C VAL A 195 8.89 10.84 21.07
N GLU A 196 9.75 11.27 20.14
CA GLU A 196 10.78 12.27 20.43
C GLU A 196 10.18 13.67 20.27
N GLU A 197 10.25 14.46 21.33
CA GLU A 197 9.78 15.84 21.36
C GLU A 197 10.97 16.80 21.41
N GLY A 198 10.80 17.98 20.81
CA GLY A 198 11.80 19.03 20.79
C GLY A 198 11.16 20.37 20.42
N GLY A 199 11.99 21.39 20.29
CA GLY A 199 11.52 22.75 19.97
C GLY A 199 11.17 23.57 21.22
N GLU A 200 10.36 24.60 21.00
CA GLU A 200 9.90 25.48 22.08
C GLU A 200 8.80 24.82 22.92
N ASP A 201 8.63 25.31 24.13
CA ASP A 201 7.51 24.93 24.99
C ASP A 201 6.18 25.23 24.28
N ILE A 202 5.30 24.22 24.21
CA ILE A 202 4.03 24.29 23.50
C ILE A 202 3.14 25.43 23.99
N GLU A 203 3.20 25.75 25.30
CA GLU A 203 2.42 26.82 25.93
C GLU A 203 2.80 28.22 25.40
N LYS A 204 3.95 28.36 24.73
CA LYS A 204 4.36 29.59 24.05
C LYS A 204 3.81 29.69 22.62
N LEU A 205 3.45 28.56 22.03
CA LEU A 205 2.97 28.46 20.65
C LEU A 205 1.44 28.48 20.57
N GLY A 206 0.77 27.93 21.57
CA GLY A 206 -0.69 27.97 21.66
C GLY A 206 -1.23 27.24 22.88
N SER A 207 -2.53 27.43 23.15
CA SER A 207 -3.24 26.77 24.23
C SER A 207 -4.59 26.23 23.75
N VAL A 208 -5.13 25.24 24.46
CA VAL A 208 -6.44 24.65 24.18
C VAL A 208 -7.30 24.75 25.43
N GLU A 209 -8.54 25.24 25.27
CA GLU A 209 -9.55 25.27 26.32
C GLU A 209 -10.74 24.39 25.94
N ILE A 210 -11.17 23.51 26.84
CA ILE A 210 -12.36 22.68 26.66
C ILE A 210 -13.55 23.42 27.28
N LEU A 211 -14.32 24.12 26.45
CA LEU A 211 -15.46 24.93 26.89
C LEU A 211 -16.69 24.10 27.33
N ALA A 212 -16.79 22.85 26.88
CA ALA A 212 -17.90 21.93 27.18
C ALA A 212 -17.37 20.55 27.65
N PRO A 213 -16.86 20.46 28.89
CA PRO A 213 -16.20 19.25 29.40
C PRO A 213 -17.14 18.05 29.60
N ASP A 214 -18.45 18.26 29.59
CA ASP A 214 -19.49 17.24 29.64
C ASP A 214 -19.71 16.53 28.29
N LEU A 215 -19.35 17.19 27.17
CA LEU A 215 -19.43 16.65 25.81
C LEU A 215 -18.07 16.22 25.25
N CYS A 216 -16.98 16.82 25.72
CA CYS A 216 -15.62 16.51 25.29
C CYS A 216 -14.76 16.14 26.51
N TYR A 217 -14.71 14.85 26.84
CA TYR A 217 -13.98 14.36 28.01
C TYR A 217 -12.46 14.48 27.87
N ARG A 218 -11.93 14.52 26.63
CA ARG A 218 -10.50 14.61 26.35
C ARG A 218 -10.24 15.23 24.99
N TYR A 219 -9.33 16.20 24.97
CA TYR A 219 -8.77 16.76 23.74
C TYR A 219 -7.24 16.82 23.90
N THR A 220 -6.52 16.41 22.85
CA THR A 220 -5.05 16.45 22.84
C THR A 220 -4.60 17.12 21.54
N ALA A 221 -3.65 18.04 21.65
CA ALA A 221 -3.02 18.70 20.51
C ALA A 221 -1.50 18.54 20.59
N ARG A 222 -0.85 18.48 19.43
CA ARG A 222 0.60 18.57 19.29
C ARG A 222 0.90 19.42 18.06
N ILE A 223 1.85 20.35 18.18
CA ILE A 223 2.33 21.16 17.06
C ILE A 223 3.51 20.43 16.42
N MET A 224 3.50 20.36 15.10
CA MET A 224 4.59 19.81 14.29
C MET A 224 4.96 20.84 13.23
N GLU A 225 6.24 21.21 13.18
CA GLU A 225 6.75 22.22 12.26
C GLU A 225 7.68 21.60 11.20
N GLY A 226 7.89 22.33 10.10
CA GLY A 226 8.82 21.89 9.04
C GLY A 226 8.32 20.68 8.25
N ILE A 227 7.02 20.39 8.27
CA ILE A 227 6.44 19.28 7.52
C ILE A 227 6.30 19.65 6.05
N THR A 228 6.86 18.80 5.18
CA THR A 228 6.58 18.84 3.73
C THR A 228 5.38 17.97 3.42
N ILE A 229 4.36 18.56 2.78
CA ILE A 229 3.19 17.84 2.28
C ILE A 229 3.57 17.15 0.97
N LYS A 230 3.38 15.84 0.90
CA LYS A 230 3.66 14.99 -0.26
C LYS A 230 2.86 13.69 -0.19
N PRO A 231 2.85 12.84 -1.24
CA PRO A 231 2.26 11.51 -1.14
C PRO A 231 2.89 10.67 -0.03
N SER A 232 2.08 9.79 0.56
CA SER A 232 2.52 8.87 1.60
C SER A 232 3.40 7.75 1.02
N PRO A 233 4.18 7.05 1.85
CA PRO A 233 4.89 5.86 1.40
C PRO A 233 3.94 4.83 0.76
N LEU A 234 4.35 4.15 -0.31
CA LEU A 234 3.47 3.31 -1.13
C LEU A 234 2.76 2.23 -0.30
N LYS A 235 3.48 1.59 0.63
CA LYS A 235 2.90 0.58 1.53
C LYS A 235 1.74 1.12 2.38
N MET A 236 1.84 2.37 2.86
CA MET A 236 0.77 3.02 3.62
C MET A 236 -0.42 3.31 2.72
N GLN A 237 -0.18 3.85 1.51
CA GLN A 237 -1.25 4.11 0.55
C GLN A 237 -2.02 2.84 0.19
N LEU A 238 -1.32 1.73 -0.05
CA LEU A 238 -1.95 0.46 -0.39
C LEU A 238 -2.71 -0.18 0.78
N ARG A 239 -2.23 -0.01 2.02
CA ARG A 239 -2.98 -0.42 3.22
C ARG A 239 -4.28 0.35 3.39
N LEU A 240 -4.24 1.67 3.17
CA LEU A 240 -5.46 2.49 3.18
C LEU A 240 -6.40 2.08 2.05
N LEU A 241 -5.88 1.85 0.85
CA LEU A 241 -6.67 1.45 -0.29
C LEU A 241 -7.34 0.07 -0.08
N SER A 242 -6.64 -0.88 0.55
CA SER A 242 -7.19 -2.21 0.85
C SER A 242 -8.37 -2.18 1.83
N VAL A 243 -8.50 -1.11 2.61
CA VAL A 243 -9.64 -0.85 3.49
C VAL A 243 -10.67 0.11 2.90
N GLY A 244 -10.48 0.54 1.64
CA GLY A 244 -11.39 1.40 0.91
C GLY A 244 -11.18 2.90 1.13
N ILE A 245 -10.04 3.31 1.70
CA ILE A 245 -9.67 4.70 1.91
C ILE A 245 -8.70 5.12 0.81
N ARG A 246 -9.07 6.13 0.02
CA ARG A 246 -8.16 6.71 -0.99
C ARG A 246 -7.14 7.62 -0.32
N SER A 247 -5.88 7.46 -0.73
CA SER A 247 -4.78 8.32 -0.29
C SER A 247 -4.95 9.75 -0.80
N ILE A 248 -4.56 10.73 0.01
CA ILE A 248 -4.61 12.16 -0.31
C ILE A 248 -3.22 12.80 -0.12
N SER A 249 -2.66 12.67 1.07
CA SER A 249 -1.34 13.22 1.41
C SER A 249 -0.82 12.57 2.69
N ASN A 250 0.48 12.64 2.94
CA ASN A 250 1.12 12.12 4.14
C ASN A 250 0.47 12.58 5.46
N LEU A 251 -0.13 13.77 5.52
CA LEU A 251 -0.82 14.23 6.72
C LEU A 251 -2.21 13.62 6.92
N VAL A 252 -3.01 13.57 5.86
CA VAL A 252 -4.38 13.01 5.91
C VAL A 252 -4.33 11.48 6.02
N ASP A 253 -3.34 10.88 5.37
CA ASP A 253 -3.21 9.43 5.35
C ASP A 253 -2.74 8.90 6.69
N VAL A 254 -1.83 9.60 7.40
CA VAL A 254 -1.41 9.17 8.75
C VAL A 254 -2.58 9.20 9.72
N THR A 255 -3.48 10.19 9.65
CA THR A 255 -4.65 10.21 10.54
C THR A 255 -5.63 9.09 10.21
N ASN A 256 -5.88 8.81 8.93
CA ASN A 256 -6.69 7.68 8.51
C ASN A 256 -6.05 6.33 8.87
N TYR A 257 -4.72 6.23 8.77
CA TYR A 257 -3.99 5.02 9.08
C TYR A 257 -4.06 4.70 10.57
N VAL A 258 -3.82 5.69 11.43
CA VAL A 258 -3.94 5.54 12.90
C VAL A 258 -5.39 5.34 13.34
N MET A 259 -6.37 5.89 12.62
CA MET A 259 -7.79 5.60 12.86
C MET A 259 -8.13 4.13 12.59
N TRP A 260 -7.47 3.51 11.59
CA TRP A 260 -7.73 2.13 11.20
C TRP A 260 -6.85 1.11 11.93
N GLU A 261 -5.67 1.50 12.38
CA GLU A 261 -4.77 0.74 13.27
C GLU A 261 -5.41 0.50 14.64
#